data_AF-A0A7W6JP27-F1
#
_entry.id   AF-A0A7W6JP27-F1
#
_cell.length_a   1.000
_cell.length_b   1.000
_cell.length_c   1.000
_cell.angle_alpha   90.00
_cell.angle_beta   90.00
_cell.angle_gamma   90.00
#
_symmetry.space_group_name_H-M   'P 1'
#
loop_
_entity.id
_entity.type
_entity.pdbx_description
1 polymer ?
#
loop_
_entity_poly.entity_id
_entity_poly.type
_entity_poly.pdbx_seq_one_letter_code
_entity_poly.pdbx_strand_id
1 'polypeptide(L)'
;MQQPAPSPAAAEERAQIRRLRLASFVEATTLLVLVFVAVPLKHLFDYPLAVRLMGPVHGAAFVAYAWSLVTTVSGGGWSRGEIARLGLAAFIPFGGFLNAGLLRRKRAALAAPTGARA
;
A
#
# COMPACT_ATOMS: atom_id res chain seq x y z
N MET A 1 12.15 16.44 30.06
CA MET A 1 11.21 16.91 29.03
C MET A 1 10.34 15.73 28.60
N GLN A 2 9.15 15.57 29.16
CA GLN A 2 8.19 14.56 28.70
C GLN A 2 7.53 15.07 27.42
N GLN A 3 7.75 14.39 26.31
CA GLN A 3 6.95 14.64 25.10
C GLN A 3 5.48 14.29 25.41
N PRO A 4 4.53 15.18 25.11
CA PRO A 4 3.12 14.85 25.27
C PRO A 4 2.77 13.66 24.36
N ALA A 5 2.03 12.70 24.90
CA ALA A 5 1.54 11.56 24.12
C ALA A 5 0.78 12.08 22.89
N PRO A 6 0.92 11.41 21.72
CA PRO A 6 0.24 11.86 20.52
C PRO A 6 -1.28 11.87 20.69
N SER A 7 -1.96 12.80 20.03
CA SER A 7 -3.42 12.83 19.98
C SER A 7 -3.98 11.51 19.41
N PRO A 8 -5.16 11.05 19.87
CA PRO A 8 -5.77 9.80 19.42
C PRO A 8 -5.95 9.75 17.89
N ALA A 9 -6.33 10.87 17.26
CA ALA A 9 -6.46 10.98 15.81
C ALA A 9 -5.14 10.71 15.06
N ALA A 10 -4.02 11.24 15.55
CA ALA A 10 -2.71 11.00 14.93
C ALA A 10 -2.25 9.55 15.11
N ALA A 11 -2.63 8.88 16.20
CA ALA A 11 -2.36 7.46 16.41
C ALA A 11 -3.14 6.59 15.42
N GLU A 12 -4.41 6.92 15.18
CA GLU A 12 -5.26 6.25 14.19
C GLU A 12 -4.72 6.42 12.76
N GLU A 13 -4.39 7.65 12.34
CA GLU A 13 -3.84 7.93 11.01
C GLU A 13 -2.52 7.17 10.77
N ARG A 14 -1.64 7.12 11.79
CA ARG A 14 -0.42 6.28 11.71
C ARG A 14 -0.73 4.80 11.56
N ALA A 15 -1.77 4.30 12.21
CA ALA A 15 -2.20 2.91 12.08
C ALA A 15 -2.75 2.62 10.67
N GLN A 16 -3.53 3.54 10.11
CA GLN A 16 -4.04 3.47 8.73
C GLN A 16 -2.89 3.42 7.71
N ILE A 17 -1.91 4.34 7.80
CA ILE A 17 -0.73 4.33 6.93
C ILE A 17 0.08 3.03 7.06
N ARG A 18 0.19 2.46 8.28
CA ARG A 18 0.83 1.15 8.48
C ARG A 18 0.09 0.02 7.76
N ARG A 19 -1.23 -0.01 7.86
CA ARG A 19 -2.08 -1.00 7.17
C ARG A 19 -1.96 -0.85 5.65
N LEU A 20 -2.05 0.37 5.13
CA LEU A 20 -1.85 0.67 3.71
C LEU A 20 -0.47 0.21 3.22
N ARG A 21 0.59 0.46 3.99
CA ARG A 21 1.94 0.01 3.63
C ARG A 21 2.07 -1.51 3.59
N LEU A 22 1.46 -2.22 4.54
CA LEU A 22 1.45 -3.68 4.54
C LEU A 22 0.65 -4.22 3.35
N ALA A 23 -0.57 -3.70 3.15
CA ALA A 23 -1.42 -4.10 2.05
C ALA A 23 -0.75 -3.85 0.69
N SER A 24 -0.08 -2.71 0.52
CA SER A 24 0.69 -2.38 -0.69
C SER A 24 1.82 -3.36 -0.95
N PHE A 25 2.52 -3.83 0.10
CA PHE A 25 3.59 -4.81 -0.05
C PHE A 25 3.04 -6.19 -0.44
N VAL A 26 1.95 -6.62 0.20
CA VAL A 26 1.28 -7.89 -0.11
C VAL A 26 0.73 -7.89 -1.53
N GLU A 27 -0.03 -6.85 -1.91
CA GLU A 27 -0.59 -6.67 -3.24
C GLU A 27 0.54 -6.70 -4.30
N ALA A 28 1.57 -5.88 -4.15
CA ALA A 28 2.67 -5.83 -5.11
C ALA A 28 3.43 -7.16 -5.21
N THR A 29 3.60 -7.89 -4.10
CA THR A 29 4.21 -9.23 -4.11
C THR A 29 3.32 -10.23 -4.85
N THR A 30 2.02 -10.24 -4.58
CA THR A 30 1.09 -11.14 -5.29
C THR A 30 1.00 -10.84 -6.79
N LEU A 31 1.08 -9.56 -7.18
CA LEU A 31 1.15 -9.15 -8.59
C LEU A 31 2.42 -9.66 -9.26
N LEU A 32 3.58 -9.52 -8.60
CA LEU A 32 4.84 -10.05 -9.14
C LEU A 32 4.80 -11.56 -9.30
N VAL A 33 4.31 -12.29 -8.30
CA VAL A 33 4.17 -13.76 -8.41
C VAL A 33 3.18 -14.14 -9.51
N LEU A 34 2.05 -13.43 -9.63
CA LEU A 34 1.07 -13.70 -10.67
C LEU A 34 1.67 -13.49 -12.07
N VAL A 35 2.35 -12.37 -12.30
CA VAL A 35 2.86 -11.98 -13.63
C VAL A 35 4.15 -12.71 -14.00
N PHE A 36 5.11 -12.85 -13.08
CA PHE A 36 6.43 -13.40 -13.39
C PHE A 36 6.58 -14.89 -13.07
N VAL A 37 5.63 -15.50 -12.35
CA VAL A 37 5.67 -16.94 -12.05
C VAL A 37 4.45 -17.64 -12.63
N ALA A 38 3.23 -17.23 -12.24
CA ALA A 38 2.03 -17.97 -12.64
C ALA A 38 1.75 -17.88 -14.15
N VAL A 39 1.88 -16.69 -14.76
CA VAL A 39 1.68 -16.51 -16.21
C VAL A 39 2.71 -17.30 -17.04
N PRO A 40 4.04 -17.26 -16.78
CA PRO A 40 5.00 -18.12 -17.47
C PRO A 40 4.73 -19.61 -17.28
N LEU A 41 4.38 -20.06 -16.06
CA LEU A 41 4.00 -21.46 -15.82
C LEU A 41 2.80 -21.89 -16.69
N LYS A 42 1.80 -21.03 -16.83
CA LYS A 42 0.64 -21.32 -17.69
C LYS A 42 1.02 -21.47 -19.16
N HIS A 43 1.88 -20.59 -19.69
CA HIS A 43 2.11 -20.49 -21.13
C HIS A 43 3.34 -21.26 -21.65
N LEU A 44 4.34 -21.49 -20.81
CA LEU A 44 5.58 -22.20 -21.19
C LEU A 44 5.57 -23.68 -20.77
N PHE A 45 4.80 -24.01 -19.74
CA PHE A 45 4.80 -25.34 -19.12
C PHE A 45 3.41 -25.98 -19.05
N ASP A 46 2.41 -25.38 -19.74
CA ASP A 46 1.01 -25.83 -19.75
C ASP A 46 0.43 -26.11 -18.35
N TYR A 47 0.85 -25.31 -17.35
CA TYR A 47 0.46 -25.48 -15.96
C TYR A 47 -0.48 -24.36 -15.48
N PRO A 48 -1.79 -24.41 -15.80
CA PRO A 48 -2.73 -23.33 -15.52
C PRO A 48 -3.11 -23.21 -14.03
N LEU A 49 -2.79 -24.21 -13.20
CA LEU A 49 -3.18 -24.24 -11.78
C LEU A 49 -2.60 -23.04 -11.00
N ALA A 50 -1.38 -22.61 -11.32
CA ALA A 50 -0.75 -21.46 -10.66
C ALA A 50 -1.57 -20.16 -10.83
N VAL A 51 -2.07 -19.88 -12.03
CA VAL A 51 -2.92 -18.70 -12.31
C VAL A 51 -4.29 -18.84 -11.65
N ARG A 52 -4.88 -20.04 -11.64
CA ARG A 52 -6.18 -20.30 -11.00
C ARG A 52 -6.16 -20.04 -9.49
N LEU A 53 -5.01 -20.26 -8.84
CA LEU A 53 -4.82 -19.95 -7.42
C LEU A 53 -4.40 -18.50 -7.19
N MET A 54 -3.38 -18.03 -7.92
CA MET A 54 -2.83 -16.69 -7.72
C MET A 54 -3.75 -15.56 -8.16
N GLY A 55 -4.63 -15.78 -9.15
CA GLY A 55 -5.59 -14.78 -9.61
C GLY A 55 -6.51 -14.31 -8.48
N PRO A 56 -7.28 -15.21 -7.83
CA PRO A 56 -8.10 -14.86 -6.68
C PRO A 56 -7.30 -14.31 -5.49
N VAL A 57 -6.11 -14.86 -5.21
CA VAL A 57 -5.24 -14.36 -4.13
C VAL A 57 -4.83 -12.90 -4.37
N HIS A 58 -4.38 -12.59 -5.59
CA HIS A 58 -4.04 -11.22 -5.97
C HIS A 58 -5.26 -10.31 -5.97
N GLY A 59 -6.41 -10.76 -6.51
CA GLY A 59 -7.65 -9.99 -6.50
C GLY A 59 -8.09 -9.61 -5.08
N ALA A 60 -8.02 -10.54 -4.13
CA ALA A 60 -8.32 -10.27 -2.72
C ALA A 60 -7.31 -9.28 -2.11
N ALA A 61 -6.02 -9.42 -2.39
CA ALA A 61 -4.98 -8.50 -1.95
C ALA A 61 -5.20 -7.08 -2.51
N PHE A 62 -5.57 -6.97 -3.79
CA PHE A 62 -5.88 -5.69 -4.44
C PHE A 62 -7.08 -5.00 -3.80
N VAL A 63 -8.17 -5.73 -3.50
CA VAL A 63 -9.33 -5.16 -2.80
C VAL A 63 -8.95 -4.68 -1.39
N ALA A 64 -8.17 -5.47 -0.64
CA ALA A 64 -7.69 -5.07 0.68
C ALA A 64 -6.78 -3.82 0.63
N TYR A 65 -5.95 -3.72 -0.41
CA TYR A 65 -5.14 -2.52 -0.69
C TYR A 65 -6.02 -1.32 -1.02
N ALA A 66 -6.98 -1.45 -1.95
CA ALA A 66 -7.88 -0.37 -2.35
C ALA A 66 -8.70 0.15 -1.16
N TRP A 67 -9.22 -0.76 -0.33
CA TRP A 67 -9.91 -0.41 0.91
C TRP A 67 -9.02 0.37 1.87
N SER A 68 -7.79 -0.12 2.10
CA SER A 68 -6.81 0.56 2.94
C SER A 68 -6.42 1.93 2.39
N LEU A 69 -6.36 2.08 1.06
CA LEU A 69 -6.06 3.33 0.39
C LEU A 69 -7.18 4.33 0.63
N VAL A 70 -8.43 3.96 0.31
CA VAL A 70 -9.61 4.82 0.50
C VAL A 70 -9.72 5.27 1.96
N THR A 71 -9.65 4.33 2.90
CA THR A 71 -9.74 4.67 4.34
C THR A 71 -8.63 5.61 4.81
N THR A 72 -7.40 5.44 4.30
CA THR A 72 -6.26 6.30 4.69
C THR A 72 -6.36 7.69 4.07
N VAL A 73 -6.82 7.81 2.82
CA VAL A 73 -6.84 9.11 2.11
C VAL A 73 -8.09 9.94 2.43
N SER A 74 -9.17 9.30 2.86
CA SER A 74 -10.40 9.97 3.32
C SER A 74 -10.20 10.86 4.55
N GLY A 75 -9.14 10.64 5.33
CA GLY A 75 -8.76 11.50 6.47
C GLY A 75 -8.19 12.87 6.08
N GLY A 76 -7.99 13.14 4.78
CA GLY A 76 -7.41 14.39 4.30
C GLY A 76 -5.87 14.42 4.38
N GLY A 77 -5.24 15.52 3.96
CA GLY A 77 -3.77 15.66 3.97
C GLY A 77 -3.02 14.93 2.84
N TRP A 78 -3.75 14.42 1.84
CA TRP A 78 -3.21 13.80 0.63
C TRP A 78 -3.48 14.65 -0.60
N SER A 79 -2.45 14.90 -1.40
CA SER A 79 -2.60 15.56 -2.69
C SER A 79 -3.19 14.62 -3.74
N ARG A 80 -3.86 15.16 -4.77
CA ARG A 80 -4.37 14.37 -5.90
C ARG A 80 -3.28 13.55 -6.58
N GLY A 81 -2.06 14.10 -6.69
CA GLY A 81 -0.91 13.40 -7.26
C GLY A 81 -0.45 12.21 -6.42
N GLU A 82 -0.50 12.30 -5.09
CA GLU A 82 -0.17 11.17 -4.20
C GLU A 82 -1.21 10.05 -4.30
N ILE A 83 -2.50 10.39 -4.33
CA ILE A 83 -3.58 9.42 -4.50
C ILE A 83 -3.47 8.73 -5.86
N ALA A 84 -3.29 9.50 -6.94
CA ALA A 84 -3.12 8.96 -8.28
C ALA A 84 -1.89 8.05 -8.37
N ARG A 85 -0.75 8.47 -7.80
CA ARG A 85 0.47 7.65 -7.74
C ARG A 85 0.20 6.33 -7.02
N LEU A 86 -0.43 6.36 -5.83
CA LEU A 86 -0.75 5.15 -5.07
C LEU A 86 -1.69 4.22 -5.86
N GLY A 87 -2.73 4.77 -6.49
CA GLY A 87 -3.68 4.00 -7.30
C GLY A 87 -3.04 3.37 -8.54
N LEU A 88 -2.34 4.17 -9.35
CA LEU A 88 -1.73 3.70 -10.60
C LEU A 88 -0.59 2.70 -10.36
N ALA A 89 0.19 2.89 -9.30
CA ALA A 89 1.28 2.01 -8.94
C ALA A 89 0.85 0.57 -8.61
N ALA A 90 -0.42 0.34 -8.25
CA ALA A 90 -0.95 -1.02 -8.01
C ALA A 90 -1.17 -1.83 -9.29
N PHE A 91 -1.18 -1.20 -10.47
CA PHE A 91 -1.36 -1.89 -11.75
C PHE A 91 -0.04 -2.18 -12.47
N ILE A 92 1.04 -1.56 -12.02
CA ILE A 92 2.36 -1.66 -12.65
C ILE A 92 3.20 -2.63 -11.82
N PRO A 93 3.78 -3.68 -12.41
CA PRO A 93 4.73 -4.52 -11.70
C PRO A 93 5.83 -3.68 -11.05
N PHE A 94 6.17 -3.99 -9.81
CA PHE A 94 7.08 -3.19 -8.95
C PHE A 94 6.55 -1.83 -8.47
N GLY A 95 5.44 -1.32 -9.02
CA GLY A 95 4.91 0.01 -8.69
C GLY A 95 4.58 0.16 -7.21
N GLY A 96 3.93 -0.82 -6.59
CA GLY A 96 3.61 -0.78 -5.16
C GLY A 96 4.84 -0.64 -4.24
N PHE A 97 6.00 -1.18 -4.63
CA PHE A 97 7.23 -1.03 -3.85
C PHE A 97 7.79 0.40 -3.87
N LEU A 98 7.56 1.15 -4.96
CA LEU A 98 7.98 2.56 -5.09
C LEU A 98 7.24 3.49 -4.12
N ASN A 99 6.12 3.04 -3.52
CA ASN A 99 5.34 3.83 -2.57
C ASN A 99 5.86 3.77 -1.14
N ALA A 100 6.77 2.83 -0.83
CA ALA A 100 7.29 2.65 0.53
C ALA A 100 7.96 3.92 1.09
N GLY A 101 8.67 4.69 0.26
CA GLY A 101 9.30 5.95 0.66
C GLY A 101 8.28 7.03 1.04
N LEU A 102 7.24 7.20 0.22
CA LEU A 102 6.16 8.17 0.46
C LEU A 102 5.41 7.85 1.76
N LEU A 103 4.99 6.61 1.94
CA LEU A 103 4.23 6.17 3.13
C LEU A 103 5.06 6.30 4.41
N ARG A 104 6.38 6.04 4.35
CA ARG A 104 7.29 6.28 5.49
C ARG A 104 7.39 7.76 5.84
N ARG A 105 7.50 8.65 4.85
CA ARG A 105 7.56 10.11 5.06
C ARG A 105 6.28 10.64 5.69
N LYS A 106 5.11 10.26 5.17
CA LYS A 106 3.80 10.65 5.74
C LYS A 106 3.66 10.19 7.19
N ARG A 107 4.02 8.93 7.49
CA ARG A 107 4.00 8.42 8.86
C ARG A 107 4.97 9.17 9.80
N ALA A 108 6.16 9.52 9.32
CA ALA A 108 7.16 10.25 10.11
C ALA A 108 6.71 11.69 10.38
N ALA A 109 6.07 12.35 9.41
CA ALA A 109 5.51 13.70 9.58
C ALA A 109 4.45 13.75 10.69
N LEU A 110 3.72 12.65 10.93
CA LEU A 110 2.77 12.55 12.04
C LEU A 110 3.47 12.36 13.40
N ALA A 111 4.71 11.87 13.43
CA ALA A 111 5.49 11.67 14.64
C ALA A 111 6.30 12.91 15.07
N ALA A 112 6.45 13.92 14.19
CA ALA A 112 7.10 15.17 14.53
C ALA A 112 6.21 16.02 15.45
N PRO A 113 6.75 16.65 16.50
CA PRO A 113 5.96 17.50 17.39
C PRO A 113 5.33 18.68 16.62
N THR A 114 4.09 19.03 16.98
CA THR A 114 3.22 20.02 16.32
C THR A 114 3.81 21.43 16.16
N GLY A 115 4.96 21.74 16.78
CA GLY A 115 5.60 23.06 16.75
C GLY A 115 6.56 23.36 15.58
N ALA A 116 6.82 22.42 14.66
CA ALA A 116 7.75 22.63 13.55
C ALA A 116 7.09 23.15 12.25
N ARG A 117 5.83 23.61 12.32
CA ARG A 117 5.06 24.18 11.20
C ARG A 117 4.73 25.67 11.44
N ALA A 118 5.75 26.46 11.77
CA ALA A 118 5.68 27.92 11.77
C ALA A 118 6.61 28.45 10.69
#